data_AF-A0A2D7XG13-F1
#
_entry.id   AF-A0A2D7XG13-F1
#
_cell.length_a   1.000
_cell.length_b   1.000
_cell.length_c   1.000
_cell.angle_alpha   90.00
_cell.angle_beta   90.00
_cell.angle_gamma   90.00
#
_symmetry.space_group_name_H-M   'P 1'
#
loop_
_entity.id
_entity.type
_entity.pdbx_description
1 polymer ?
#
loop_
_entity_poly.entity_id
_entity_poly.type
_entity_poly.pdbx_seq_one_letter_code
_entity_poly.pdbx_strand_id
1 'polypeptide(L)'
;MSYKVIDNFLNNQFYEKLCYDLKGENHPWYYTKVDVDLKKSMNNGLFTYTYYGDHKPMSNLFDAHIRPITESLDVEALILVRANLVLRDVDTIETPYHTDNNCNYSTTAILFLTTCNAKTILKVKGKEIPVDSVENRLLLFDSKIKHKVLYHTDVWKRFVINFNFIRNKNEIYP
;
A
#
# COMPACT_ATOMS: atom_id res chain seq x y z
N MET A 1 7.04 15.46 -6.45
CA MET A 1 5.83 14.98 -7.17
C MET A 1 4.66 15.02 -6.20
N SER A 2 3.47 15.49 -6.58
CA SER A 2 2.30 15.42 -5.67
C SER A 2 1.74 13.99 -5.62
N TYR A 3 1.36 13.42 -6.77
CA TYR A 3 1.01 12.01 -6.90
C TYR A 3 1.16 11.53 -8.35
N LYS A 4 1.20 10.22 -8.59
CA LYS A 4 1.24 9.55 -9.89
C LYS A 4 0.52 8.21 -9.80
N VAL A 5 -0.24 7.86 -10.82
CA VAL A 5 -0.89 6.56 -10.97
C VAL A 5 -0.29 5.86 -12.18
N ILE A 6 0.06 4.59 -12.03
CA ILE A 6 0.66 3.76 -13.09
C ILE A 6 -0.14 2.46 -13.15
N ASP A 7 -0.85 2.24 -14.25
CA ASP A 7 -1.58 0.99 -14.50
C ASP A 7 -0.65 -0.06 -15.11
N ASN A 8 -0.94 -1.34 -14.85
CA ASN A 8 -0.14 -2.49 -15.30
C ASN A 8 1.34 -2.35 -14.95
N PHE A 9 1.62 -1.92 -13.72
CA PHE A 9 2.97 -1.57 -13.27
C PHE A 9 3.94 -2.76 -13.31
N LEU A 10 3.49 -3.94 -12.87
CA LEU A 10 4.26 -5.17 -12.93
C LEU A 10 3.96 -5.93 -14.22
N ASN A 11 4.95 -6.62 -14.76
CA ASN A 11 4.69 -7.58 -15.85
C ASN A 11 3.78 -8.72 -15.33
N ASN A 12 2.94 -9.26 -16.21
CA ASN A 12 1.90 -10.21 -15.84
C ASN A 12 2.45 -11.46 -15.14
N GLN A 13 3.57 -12.02 -15.62
CA GLN A 13 4.15 -13.23 -15.04
C GLN A 13 4.57 -13.02 -13.57
N PHE A 14 5.23 -11.90 -13.28
CA PHE A 14 5.64 -11.57 -11.92
C PHE A 14 4.42 -11.22 -11.05
N TYR A 15 3.47 -10.46 -11.58
CA TYR A 15 2.24 -10.09 -10.89
C TYR A 15 1.42 -11.32 -10.46
N GLU A 16 1.23 -12.27 -11.38
CA GLU A 16 0.48 -13.51 -11.12
C GLU A 16 1.16 -14.35 -10.04
N LYS A 17 2.48 -14.52 -10.11
CA LYS A 17 3.23 -15.25 -9.09
C LYS A 17 3.14 -14.57 -7.71
N LEU A 18 3.33 -13.25 -7.66
CA LEU A 18 3.20 -12.48 -6.43
C LEU A 18 1.80 -12.63 -5.83
N CYS A 19 0.75 -12.58 -6.65
CA CYS A 19 -0.62 -12.77 -6.20
C CYS A 19 -0.88 -14.19 -5.69
N TYR A 20 -0.36 -15.21 -6.37
CA TYR A 20 -0.48 -16.60 -5.95
C TYR A 20 0.13 -16.82 -4.56
N ASP A 21 1.35 -16.33 -4.35
CA ASP A 21 2.08 -16.49 -3.09
C ASP A 21 1.47 -15.68 -1.93
N LEU A 22 0.97 -14.47 -2.21
CA LEU A 22 0.44 -13.55 -1.18
C LEU A 22 -1.02 -13.81 -0.81
N LYS A 23 -1.86 -14.18 -1.78
CA LYS A 23 -3.29 -14.46 -1.57
C LYS A 23 -3.55 -15.92 -1.21
N GLY A 24 -2.53 -16.78 -1.30
CA GLY A 24 -2.61 -18.19 -0.95
C GLY A 24 -2.91 -18.44 0.53
N GLU A 25 -3.47 -19.61 0.82
CA GLU A 25 -3.93 -19.99 2.17
C GLU A 25 -2.80 -20.08 3.21
N ASN A 26 -1.58 -20.34 2.75
CA ASN A 26 -0.40 -20.48 3.60
C ASN A 26 0.35 -19.16 3.84
N HIS A 27 -0.15 -18.03 3.34
CA HIS A 27 0.47 -16.74 3.60
C HIS A 27 0.26 -16.33 5.07
N PRO A 28 1.33 -16.04 5.84
CA PRO A 28 1.23 -15.84 7.28
C PRO A 28 0.73 -14.42 7.63
N TRP A 29 -0.57 -14.23 7.49
CA TRP A 29 -1.25 -12.98 7.84
C TRP A 29 -1.33 -12.79 9.37
N TYR A 30 -0.77 -11.69 9.88
CA TYR A 30 -0.81 -11.35 11.30
C TYR A 30 -1.87 -10.28 11.58
N TYR A 31 -2.79 -10.59 12.49
CA TYR A 31 -3.84 -9.66 12.91
C TYR A 31 -3.27 -8.47 13.69
N THR A 32 -3.74 -7.27 13.38
CA THR A 32 -3.58 -6.07 14.21
C THR A 32 -4.94 -5.43 14.45
N LYS A 33 -5.17 -5.05 15.72
CA LYS A 33 -6.43 -4.48 16.18
C LYS A 33 -6.61 -3.02 15.76
N VAL A 34 -5.50 -2.30 15.53
CA VAL A 34 -5.51 -0.87 15.24
C VAL A 34 -4.75 -0.66 13.93
N ASP A 35 -5.44 -0.14 12.93
CA ASP A 35 -4.80 0.61 11.83
C ASP A 35 -4.81 2.06 12.23
N VAL A 36 -3.65 2.72 12.15
CA VAL A 36 -3.42 4.14 12.52
C VAL A 36 -3.80 4.53 13.96
N ASP A 37 -3.15 5.53 14.55
CA ASP A 37 -3.24 5.89 15.98
C ASP A 37 -4.60 6.53 16.37
N LEU A 38 -5.69 5.81 16.12
CA LEU A 38 -7.05 6.32 16.09
C LEU A 38 -7.97 5.36 16.83
N LYS A 39 -8.55 5.86 17.92
CA LYS A 39 -9.54 5.18 18.79
C LYS A 39 -10.86 4.80 18.09
N LYS A 40 -10.95 4.87 16.75
CA LYS A 40 -12.22 4.81 16.00
C LYS A 40 -12.24 4.08 14.66
N SER A 41 -11.15 3.46 14.19
CA SER A 41 -11.14 2.87 12.84
C SER A 41 -10.94 1.35 12.85
N MET A 42 -11.94 0.66 12.29
CA MET A 42 -12.07 -0.78 12.06
C MET A 42 -12.48 -1.63 13.26
N ASN A 43 -13.75 -2.06 13.28
CA ASN A 43 -14.20 -3.11 14.21
C ASN A 43 -13.46 -4.43 13.96
N ASN A 44 -13.16 -4.73 12.70
CA ASN A 44 -12.54 -5.99 12.29
C ASN A 44 -11.00 -5.97 12.30
N GLY A 45 -10.36 -4.86 12.67
CA GLY A 45 -8.90 -4.67 12.54
C GLY A 45 -8.40 -4.89 11.10
N LEU A 46 -7.10 -5.12 10.94
CA LEU A 46 -6.54 -5.57 9.65
C LEU A 46 -5.55 -6.72 9.84
N PHE A 47 -5.27 -7.40 8.75
CA PHE A 47 -4.21 -8.40 8.69
C PHE A 47 -3.02 -7.82 7.94
N THR A 48 -1.83 -8.04 8.46
CA THR A 48 -0.60 -7.47 7.91
C THR A 48 0.45 -8.55 7.69
N TYR A 49 1.33 -8.28 6.73
CA TYR A 49 2.57 -9.00 6.58
C TYR A 49 3.68 -8.01 6.26
N THR A 50 4.69 -7.92 7.13
CA THR A 50 5.79 -6.95 6.98
C THR A 50 6.95 -7.61 6.25
N TYR A 51 7.30 -7.08 5.07
CA TYR A 51 8.44 -7.56 4.29
C TYR A 51 9.74 -6.87 4.71
N TYR A 52 9.67 -5.58 5.06
CA TYR A 52 10.80 -4.76 5.47
C TYR A 52 10.37 -3.78 6.55
N GLY A 53 11.19 -3.62 7.59
CA GLY A 53 10.99 -2.73 8.72
C GLY A 53 12.21 -2.79 9.66
N ASP A 54 12.30 -1.92 10.65
CA ASP A 54 13.43 -1.91 11.60
C ASP A 54 14.80 -1.94 10.93
N HIS A 55 14.92 -1.23 9.80
CA HIS A 55 16.14 -1.14 8.97
C HIS A 55 16.65 -2.48 8.41
N LYS A 56 15.78 -3.49 8.24
CA LYS A 56 16.15 -4.78 7.65
C LYS A 56 14.97 -5.50 6.96
N PRO A 57 15.24 -6.47 6.07
CA PRO A 57 14.24 -7.44 5.67
C PRO A 57 13.70 -8.19 6.89
N MET A 58 12.37 -8.26 6.99
CA MET A 58 11.65 -8.95 8.07
C MET A 58 11.06 -10.29 7.61
N SER A 59 11.21 -10.60 6.32
CA SER A 59 10.66 -11.78 5.66
C SER A 59 11.68 -12.40 4.70
N ASN A 60 11.73 -13.73 4.66
CA ASN A 60 12.48 -14.48 3.65
C ASN A 60 11.92 -14.31 2.23
N LEU A 61 10.70 -13.78 2.10
CA LEU A 61 10.07 -13.47 0.81
C LEU A 61 10.45 -12.07 0.29
N PHE A 62 11.21 -11.27 1.06
CA PHE A 62 11.60 -9.92 0.64
C PHE A 62 12.31 -9.90 -0.71
N ASP A 63 13.31 -10.76 -0.91
CA ASP A 63 14.07 -10.80 -2.17
C ASP A 63 13.23 -11.28 -3.35
N ALA A 64 12.30 -12.21 -3.11
CA ALA A 64 11.46 -12.76 -4.17
C ALA A 64 10.30 -11.81 -4.55
N HIS A 65 9.70 -11.13 -3.57
CA HIS A 65 8.47 -10.36 -3.77
C HIS A 65 8.70 -8.86 -3.88
N ILE A 66 9.68 -8.31 -3.15
CA ILE A 66 9.80 -6.88 -2.94
C ILE A 66 11.01 -6.30 -3.68
N ARG A 67 12.16 -6.96 -3.66
CA ARG A 67 13.38 -6.46 -4.32
C ARG A 67 13.15 -6.08 -5.79
N PRO A 68 12.49 -6.90 -6.65
CA PRO A 68 12.26 -6.54 -8.05
C PRO A 68 11.38 -5.28 -8.21
N ILE A 69 10.44 -5.08 -7.28
CA ILE A 69 9.57 -3.90 -7.26
C ILE A 69 10.38 -2.66 -6.89
N THR A 70 11.23 -2.75 -5.86
CA THR A 70 12.02 -1.62 -5.37
C THR A 70 13.09 -1.19 -6.35
N GLU A 71 13.69 -2.12 -7.09
CA GLU A 71 14.64 -1.83 -8.18
C GLU A 71 13.94 -1.05 -9.31
N SER A 72 12.65 -1.30 -9.56
CA SER A 72 11.86 -0.57 -10.55
C SER A 72 11.42 0.83 -10.09
N LEU A 73 11.52 1.15 -8.80
CA LEU A 73 11.01 2.39 -8.19
C LEU A 73 12.10 3.45 -7.92
N ASP A 74 13.36 3.14 -8.20
CA ASP A 74 14.52 3.99 -7.91
C ASP A 74 14.57 4.36 -6.41
N VAL A 75 14.56 3.33 -5.58
CA VAL A 75 14.58 3.42 -4.11
C VAL A 75 16.00 3.64 -3.63
N GLU A 76 16.25 4.77 -2.96
CA GLU A 76 17.52 5.05 -2.27
C GLU A 76 17.55 4.35 -0.90
N ALA A 77 16.46 4.46 -0.14
CA ALA A 77 16.35 3.85 1.18
C ALA A 77 14.92 3.42 1.50
N LEU A 78 14.74 2.16 1.88
CA LEU A 78 13.45 1.65 2.38
C LEU A 78 13.22 2.06 3.84
N ILE A 79 11.99 2.43 4.13
CA ILE A 79 11.51 2.72 5.49
C ILE A 79 10.64 1.56 5.98
N LEU A 80 9.59 1.23 5.24
CA LEU A 80 8.64 0.17 5.58
C LEU A 80 8.06 -0.43 4.29
N VAL A 81 7.93 -1.75 4.24
CA VAL A 81 7.14 -2.44 3.21
C VAL A 81 6.21 -3.43 3.90
N ARG A 82 4.90 -3.22 3.72
CA ARG A 82 3.86 -4.00 4.40
C ARG A 82 2.74 -4.33 3.43
N ALA A 83 2.41 -5.61 3.31
CA ALA A 83 1.15 -6.02 2.72
C ALA A 83 0.02 -5.95 3.75
N ASN A 84 -1.14 -5.51 3.30
CA ASN A 84 -2.35 -5.42 4.10
C ASN A 84 -3.47 -6.24 3.44
N LEU A 85 -4.11 -7.08 4.25
CA LEU A 85 -5.36 -7.76 3.94
C LEU A 85 -6.45 -7.14 4.82
N VAL A 86 -7.46 -6.58 4.16
CA VAL A 86 -8.65 -6.05 4.82
C VAL A 86 -9.83 -6.94 4.44
N LEU A 87 -10.55 -7.42 5.45
CA LEU A 87 -11.79 -8.14 5.26
C LEU A 87 -12.95 -7.16 5.10
N ARG A 88 -13.97 -7.57 4.35
CA ARG A 88 -15.20 -6.79 4.22
C ARG A 88 -15.84 -6.57 5.59
N ASP A 89 -16.15 -5.31 5.87
CA ASP A 89 -16.85 -4.88 7.08
C ASP A 89 -17.98 -3.92 6.65
N VAL A 90 -19.23 -4.27 6.97
CA VAL A 90 -20.40 -3.46 6.60
C VAL A 90 -20.57 -2.25 7.51
N ASP A 91 -19.98 -2.27 8.70
CA ASP A 91 -20.08 -1.19 9.68
C ASP A 91 -18.97 -0.14 9.48
N THR A 92 -17.84 -0.54 8.88
CA THR A 92 -16.70 0.36 8.66
C THR A 92 -16.70 0.94 7.24
N ILE A 93 -17.06 2.22 7.12
CA ILE A 93 -17.16 2.92 5.82
C ILE A 93 -15.81 3.45 5.35
N GLU A 94 -15.06 4.14 6.21
CA GLU A 94 -13.81 4.80 5.83
C GLU A 94 -12.81 4.93 6.99
N THR A 95 -11.54 5.18 6.67
CA THR A 95 -10.54 5.62 7.65
C THR A 95 -10.58 7.13 7.83
N PRO A 96 -10.04 7.67 8.93
CA PRO A 96 -9.74 9.09 9.02
C PRO A 96 -8.59 9.47 8.08
N TYR A 97 -8.48 10.77 7.80
CA TYR A 97 -7.33 11.32 7.12
C TYR A 97 -6.05 11.19 7.96
N HIS A 98 -5.00 10.62 7.39
CA HIS A 98 -3.71 10.42 8.04
C HIS A 98 -2.54 10.53 7.06
N THR A 99 -1.33 10.48 7.59
CA THR A 99 -0.06 10.31 6.85
C THR A 99 0.61 9.05 7.39
N ASP A 100 1.26 8.26 6.54
CA ASP A 100 1.82 6.96 6.95
C ASP A 100 2.94 7.10 7.98
N ASN A 101 3.74 8.15 7.84
CA ASN A 101 4.95 8.33 8.63
C ASN A 101 5.31 9.81 8.78
N ASN A 102 6.18 10.10 9.75
CA ASN A 102 6.66 11.45 10.02
C ASN A 102 7.93 11.81 9.24
N CYS A 103 8.50 10.89 8.44
CA CYS A 103 9.73 11.11 7.68
C CYS A 103 9.52 12.18 6.62
N ASN A 104 10.35 13.22 6.67
CA ASN A 104 10.36 14.25 5.64
C ASN A 104 11.02 13.69 4.37
N TYR A 105 10.49 14.09 3.20
CA TYR A 105 11.01 13.67 1.89
C TYR A 105 10.81 12.18 1.53
N SER A 106 9.93 11.47 2.25
CA SER A 106 9.56 10.10 1.88
C SER A 106 8.44 10.08 0.83
N THR A 107 8.42 9.01 0.05
CA THR A 107 7.38 8.66 -0.91
C THR A 107 6.60 7.47 -0.38
N THR A 108 5.28 7.54 -0.49
CA THR A 108 4.39 6.38 -0.32
C THR A 108 4.08 5.79 -1.69
N ALA A 109 4.20 4.47 -1.80
CA ALA A 109 3.59 3.71 -2.89
C ALA A 109 2.53 2.74 -2.36
N ILE A 110 1.45 2.56 -3.11
CA ILE A 110 0.44 1.55 -2.87
C ILE A 110 0.29 0.75 -4.16
N LEU A 111 0.65 -0.54 -4.11
CA LEU A 111 0.36 -1.50 -5.16
C LEU A 111 -0.96 -2.19 -4.84
N PHE A 112 -1.95 -2.01 -5.71
CA PHE A 112 -3.26 -2.62 -5.55
C PHE A 112 -3.25 -4.03 -6.10
N LEU A 113 -3.66 -4.99 -5.27
CA LEU A 113 -3.76 -6.40 -5.64
C LEU A 113 -5.22 -6.88 -5.63
N THR A 114 -6.20 -5.96 -5.65
CA THR A 114 -7.62 -6.31 -5.74
C THR A 114 -8.40 -5.21 -6.41
N THR A 115 -9.14 -5.57 -7.46
CA THR A 115 -10.08 -4.68 -8.14
C THR A 115 -11.39 -4.72 -7.37
N CYS A 116 -11.80 -3.58 -6.81
CA CYS A 116 -12.99 -3.46 -5.98
C CYS A 116 -13.44 -2.01 -5.88
N ASN A 117 -14.58 -1.76 -5.23
CA ASN A 117 -15.12 -0.42 -5.07
C ASN A 117 -14.45 0.44 -3.98
N ALA A 118 -13.40 -0.05 -3.31
CA ALA A 118 -12.59 0.75 -2.40
C ALA A 118 -11.83 1.86 -3.14
N LYS A 119 -11.60 2.97 -2.43
CA LYS A 119 -10.86 4.13 -2.96
C LYS A 119 -9.82 4.62 -1.97
N THR A 120 -8.65 5.00 -2.48
CA THR A 120 -7.70 5.82 -1.72
C THR A 120 -7.94 7.27 -2.07
N ILE A 121 -8.34 8.10 -1.10
CA ILE A 121 -8.62 9.52 -1.30
C ILE A 121 -7.44 10.32 -0.82
N LEU A 122 -6.78 11.03 -1.74
CA LEU A 122 -5.68 11.94 -1.44
C LEU A 122 -6.19 13.37 -1.25
N LYS A 123 -5.69 14.09 -0.25
CA LYS A 123 -5.97 15.52 -0.05
C LYS A 123 -4.84 16.37 -0.63
N VAL A 124 -4.97 16.77 -1.89
CA VAL A 124 -3.96 17.53 -2.64
C VAL A 124 -4.42 18.96 -2.83
N LYS A 125 -3.68 19.93 -2.27
CA LYS A 125 -4.00 21.38 -2.35
C LYS A 125 -5.46 21.69 -1.97
N GLY A 126 -5.97 21.02 -0.95
CA GLY A 126 -7.35 21.18 -0.46
C GLY A 126 -8.43 20.42 -1.24
N LYS A 127 -8.10 19.78 -2.37
CA LYS A 127 -9.03 18.95 -3.15
C LYS A 127 -8.89 17.47 -2.80
N GLU A 128 -10.01 16.75 -2.83
CA GLU A 128 -10.04 15.30 -2.70
C GLU A 128 -9.84 14.65 -4.08
N ILE A 129 -8.83 13.79 -4.19
CA ILE A 129 -8.50 13.04 -5.40
C ILE A 129 -8.73 11.56 -5.10
N PRO A 130 -9.87 10.99 -5.53
CA PRO A 130 -10.13 9.56 -5.36
C PRO A 130 -9.30 8.76 -6.37
N VAL A 131 -8.66 7.69 -5.89
CA VAL A 131 -7.95 6.70 -6.71
C VAL A 131 -8.60 5.35 -6.50
N ASP A 132 -9.11 4.76 -7.59
CA ASP A 132 -9.79 3.46 -7.54
C ASP A 132 -8.80 2.31 -7.31
N SER A 133 -9.22 1.32 -6.52
CA SER A 133 -8.51 0.06 -6.32
C SER A 133 -8.66 -0.81 -7.57
N VAL A 134 -7.62 -0.83 -8.41
CA VAL A 134 -7.55 -1.62 -9.65
C VAL A 134 -6.31 -2.50 -9.57
N GLU A 135 -6.43 -3.79 -9.86
CA GLU A 135 -5.30 -4.72 -9.82
C GLU A 135 -4.11 -4.27 -10.69
N ASN A 136 -2.90 -4.51 -10.19
CA ASN A 136 -1.64 -4.14 -10.84
C ASN A 136 -1.48 -2.62 -11.11
N ARG A 137 -2.29 -1.79 -10.45
CA ARG A 137 -2.08 -0.33 -10.37
C ARG A 137 -1.13 0.01 -9.23
N LEU A 138 -0.18 0.88 -9.51
CA LEU A 138 0.66 1.53 -8.52
C LEU A 138 0.25 2.98 -8.35
N LEU A 139 -0.04 3.38 -7.11
CA LEU A 139 -0.21 4.78 -6.72
C LEU A 139 1.04 5.26 -5.97
N LEU A 140 1.68 6.32 -6.45
CA LEU A 140 2.82 6.97 -5.82
C LEU A 140 2.45 8.38 -5.38
N PHE A 141 2.83 8.80 -4.17
CA PHE A 141 2.58 10.16 -3.68
C PHE A 141 3.56 10.58 -2.59
N ASP A 142 3.66 11.89 -2.37
CA ASP A 142 4.43 12.45 -1.24
C ASP A 142 3.80 11.99 0.08
N SER A 143 4.57 11.36 0.97
CA SER A 143 4.04 10.82 2.23
C SER A 143 3.45 11.87 3.18
N LYS A 144 3.64 13.17 2.93
CA LYS A 144 2.97 14.27 3.66
C LYS A 144 1.56 14.55 3.18
N ILE A 145 1.12 13.96 2.08
CA ILE A 145 -0.26 14.07 1.63
C ILE A 145 -1.14 13.27 2.58
N LYS A 146 -2.05 13.99 3.24
CA LYS A 146 -3.11 13.36 4.02
C LYS A 146 -3.97 12.53 3.09
N HIS A 147 -4.23 11.30 3.47
CA HIS A 147 -5.08 10.40 2.71
C HIS A 147 -5.98 9.59 3.62
N LYS A 148 -7.04 9.04 3.05
CA LYS A 148 -7.94 8.10 3.70
C LYS A 148 -8.34 7.00 2.74
N VAL A 149 -8.92 5.93 3.27
CA VAL A 149 -9.49 4.84 2.49
C VAL A 149 -11.00 4.84 2.64
N LEU A 150 -11.72 4.76 1.53
CA LEU A 150 -13.09 4.24 1.51
C LEU A 150 -13.01 2.73 1.39
N TYR A 151 -13.63 2.01 2.32
CA TYR A 151 -13.60 0.55 2.33
C TYR A 151 -14.46 -0.05 1.23
N HIS A 152 -14.14 -1.31 0.93
CA HIS A 152 -14.82 -2.08 -0.11
C HIS A 152 -16.04 -2.80 0.48
N THR A 153 -17.06 -3.00 -0.33
CA THR A 153 -18.29 -3.74 0.04
C THR A 153 -18.64 -4.85 -0.96
N ASP A 154 -18.02 -4.84 -2.13
CA ASP A 154 -18.29 -5.72 -3.28
C ASP A 154 -17.47 -7.02 -3.29
N VAL A 155 -16.34 -7.07 -2.58
CA VAL A 155 -15.52 -8.28 -2.42
C VAL A 155 -15.35 -8.64 -0.95
N TRP A 156 -14.93 -9.87 -0.63
CA TRP A 156 -14.74 -10.31 0.77
C TRP A 156 -13.39 -9.93 1.37
N LYS A 157 -12.37 -9.81 0.51
CA LYS A 157 -10.96 -9.60 0.89
C LYS A 157 -10.36 -8.60 -0.09
N ARG A 158 -9.71 -7.56 0.43
CA ARG A 158 -8.91 -6.61 -0.35
C ARG A 158 -7.45 -6.68 0.07
N PHE A 159 -6.58 -6.82 -0.92
CA PHE A 159 -5.13 -6.92 -0.74
C PHE A 159 -4.44 -5.71 -1.36
N VAL A 160 -3.48 -5.13 -0.63
CA VAL A 160 -2.57 -4.09 -1.11
C VAL A 160 -1.17 -4.30 -0.54
N ILE A 161 -0.14 -3.77 -1.21
CA ILE A 161 1.20 -3.62 -0.64
C ILE A 161 1.54 -2.15 -0.54
N ASN A 162 1.84 -1.70 0.67
CA ASN A 162 2.28 -0.33 0.95
C ASN A 162 3.79 -0.30 1.08
N PHE A 163 4.40 0.71 0.47
CA PHE A 163 5.83 1.00 0.51
C PHE A 163 6.02 2.42 1.02
N ASN A 164 6.94 2.60 1.96
CA ASN A 164 7.45 3.91 2.35
C ASN A 164 8.97 3.91 2.12
N PHE A 165 9.47 4.91 1.40
CA PHE A 165 10.87 4.95 1.00
C PHE A 165 11.33 6.37 0.65
N ILE A 166 12.65 6.55 0.61
CA ILE A 166 13.30 7.74 0.07
C ILE A 166 13.71 7.42 -1.37
N ARG A 167 13.38 8.33 -2.29
CA ARG A 167 13.79 8.22 -3.71
C ARG A 167 15.16 8.82 -3.90
N ASN A 168 15.90 8.32 -4.89
CA ASN A 168 17.09 9.01 -5.35
C ASN A 168 16.69 10.40 -5.89
N LYS A 169 17.35 11.47 -5.45
CA LYS A 169 16.99 12.86 -5.82
C LYS A 169 17.53 13.27 -7.20
N ASN A 170 18.16 12.34 -7.91
CA ASN A 170 18.97 12.63 -9.09
C ASN A 170 18.28 12.47 -10.44
N GLU A 171 16.94 12.37 -10.58
CA GLU A 171 16.33 12.62 -11.89
C GLU A 171 14.83 12.98 -11.90
N ILE A 172 14.53 14.00 -12.72
CA ILE A 172 13.22 14.36 -13.26
C ILE A 172 12.92 13.34 -14.36
N TYR A 173 11.78 12.66 -14.30
CA TYR A 173 11.39 11.70 -15.34
C TYR A 173 11.05 12.42 -16.67
N PRO A 174 11.31 11.78 -17.82
CA PRO A 174 10.85 12.23 -19.13
C PRO A 174 9.32 12.33 -19.22
#